data_AF-A0A914TCK6-F1
#
_entry.id   AF-A0A914TCK6-F1
#
_cell.length_a   1.000
_cell.length_b   1.000
_cell.length_c   1.000
_cell.angle_alpha   90.00
_cell.angle_beta   90.00
_cell.angle_gamma   90.00
#
_symmetry.space_group_name_H-M   'P 1'
#
loop_
_entity.id
_entity.type
_entity.pdbx_description
1 polymer ?
#
loop_
_entity_poly.entity_id
_entity_poly.type
_entity_poly.pdbx_seq_one_letter_code
_entity_poly.pdbx_strand_id
1 'polypeptide(L)'
;MLGKGIVEAQHAIGLKYFEGTGVEKDYQKAAEWYEKAAKNRDDRVATNLGNLYRDGLGVLQSTTKAFKLFKFAVECGNTTAMMNLADCYFNASGTGSIVASKEDITEGIKPIIRDYITTK
;
A
#
# COMPACT_ATOMS: atom_id res chain seq x y z
N MET A 1 24.87 1.98 4.86
CA MET A 1 24.32 0.67 4.44
C MET A 1 23.67 -0.16 5.56
N LEU A 2 23.65 0.29 6.83
CA LEU A 2 23.10 -0.51 7.96
C LEU A 2 21.55 -0.60 8.03
N GLY A 3 20.81 0.24 7.29
CA GLY A 3 19.34 0.28 7.39
C GLY A 3 18.60 -0.81 6.60
N LYS A 4 19.14 -1.27 5.47
CA LYS A 4 18.41 -2.14 4.52
C LYS A 4 18.11 -3.53 5.11
N GLY A 5 19.09 -4.14 5.78
CA GLY A 5 18.91 -5.48 6.39
C GLY A 5 17.90 -5.47 7.55
N ILE A 6 17.79 -4.35 8.29
CA ILE A 6 16.79 -4.21 9.35
C ILE A 6 15.37 -4.17 8.76
N VAL A 7 15.20 -3.49 7.63
CA VAL A 7 13.91 -3.41 6.92
C VAL A 7 13.48 -4.76 6.39
N GLU A 8 14.39 -5.48 5.73
CA GLU A 8 14.12 -6.82 5.19
C GLU A 8 13.73 -7.78 6.31
N ALA A 9 14.42 -7.74 7.45
CA ALA A 9 14.08 -8.55 8.61
C ALA A 9 12.70 -8.19 9.19
N GLN A 10 12.40 -6.89 9.36
CA GLN A 10 11.10 -6.44 9.86
C GLN A 10 9.96 -6.78 8.90
N HIS A 11 10.17 -6.64 7.59
CA HIS A 11 9.21 -7.05 6.57
C HIS A 11 8.95 -8.55 6.63
N ALA A 12 10.00 -9.36 6.73
CA ALA A 12 9.87 -10.81 6.82
C ALA A 12 9.09 -11.24 8.08
N ILE A 13 9.31 -10.58 9.22
CA ILE A 13 8.53 -10.87 10.44
C ILE A 13 7.06 -10.48 10.25
N GLY A 14 6.79 -9.31 9.68
CA GLY A 14 5.43 -8.89 9.35
C GLY A 14 4.73 -9.87 8.41
N LEU A 15 5.44 -10.38 7.41
CA LEU A 15 4.93 -11.37 6.47
C LEU A 15 4.58 -12.71 7.14
N LYS A 16 5.43 -13.19 8.07
CA LYS A 16 5.13 -14.41 8.84
C LYS A 16 3.82 -14.29 9.62
N TYR A 17 3.58 -13.16 10.28
CA TYR A 17 2.32 -12.91 10.98
C TYR A 17 1.13 -12.74 10.01
N PHE A 18 1.35 -12.11 8.84
CA PHE A 18 0.32 -11.96 7.83
C PHE A 18 -0.14 -13.30 7.24
N GLU A 19 0.81 -14.19 6.92
CA GLU A 19 0.54 -15.49 6.31
C GLU A 19 0.20 -16.58 7.33
N GLY A 20 0.66 -16.45 8.57
CA GLY A 20 0.62 -17.51 9.58
C GLY A 20 1.75 -18.54 9.39
N THR A 21 2.88 -18.13 8.81
CA THR A 21 3.99 -19.05 8.48
C THR A 21 4.92 -19.21 9.69
N GLY A 22 4.81 -20.35 10.37
CA GLY A 22 5.61 -20.67 11.56
C GLY A 22 5.24 -19.90 12.83
N VAL A 23 4.17 -19.09 12.76
CA VAL A 23 3.53 -18.37 13.87
C VAL A 23 2.02 -18.37 13.62
N GLU A 24 1.21 -18.14 14.67
CA GLU A 24 -0.21 -17.90 14.49
C GLU A 24 -0.44 -16.62 13.66
N LYS A 25 -1.40 -16.68 12.73
CA LYS A 25 -1.76 -15.54 11.88
C LYS A 25 -2.31 -14.40 12.73
N ASP A 26 -1.74 -13.22 12.59
CA ASP A 26 -2.06 -12.04 13.41
C ASP A 26 -1.84 -10.76 12.59
N TYR A 27 -2.91 -10.22 12.03
CA TYR A 27 -2.83 -9.03 11.19
C TYR A 27 -2.41 -7.77 11.96
N GLN A 28 -2.71 -7.70 13.27
CA GLN A 28 -2.33 -6.56 14.09
C GLN A 28 -0.81 -6.53 14.26
N LYS A 29 -0.21 -7.67 14.61
CA LYS A 29 1.26 -7.78 14.66
C LYS A 29 1.90 -7.57 13.30
N ALA A 30 1.30 -8.07 12.23
CA ALA A 30 1.78 -7.81 10.87
C ALA A 30 1.85 -6.29 10.58
N ALA A 31 0.78 -5.56 10.91
CA ALA A 31 0.73 -4.11 10.75
C ALA A 31 1.82 -3.40 11.58
N GLU A 32 2.01 -3.77 12.85
CA GLU A 32 3.05 -3.20 13.71
C GLU A 32 4.47 -3.38 13.14
N TRP A 33 4.76 -4.55 12.57
CA TRP A 33 6.05 -4.82 11.93
C TRP A 33 6.22 -4.07 10.62
N TYR A 34 5.18 -3.97 9.81
CA TYR A 34 5.23 -3.18 8.59
C TYR A 34 5.35 -1.67 8.86
N GLU A 35 4.69 -1.13 9.90
CA GLU A 35 4.86 0.28 10.30
C GLU A 35 6.30 0.60 10.74
N LYS A 36 6.96 -0.35 11.42
CA LYS A 36 8.39 -0.22 11.77
C LYS A 36 9.27 -0.19 10.52
N ALA A 37 8.97 -1.07 9.55
CA ALA A 37 9.74 -1.19 8.31
C ALA A 37 9.49 -0.03 7.32
N ALA A 38 8.28 0.53 7.28
CA ALA A 38 7.86 1.59 6.34
C ALA A 38 8.65 2.89 6.53
N LYS A 39 9.27 3.11 7.69
CA LYS A 39 10.15 4.26 7.98
C LYS A 39 11.33 4.39 7.02
N ASN A 40 11.70 3.31 6.33
CA ASN A 40 12.89 3.25 5.47
C ASN A 40 12.56 3.14 3.97
N ARG A 41 11.35 3.51 3.55
CA ARG A 41 11.00 3.67 2.13
C ARG A 41 11.02 2.39 1.28
N ASP A 42 10.67 1.23 1.83
CA ASP A 42 10.47 0.00 1.04
C ASP A 42 9.04 -0.07 0.48
N ASP A 43 8.94 -0.25 -0.83
CA ASP A 43 7.69 -0.22 -1.60
C ASP A 43 6.79 -1.44 -1.35
N ARG A 44 7.38 -2.60 -1.07
CA ARG A 44 6.64 -3.84 -0.77
C ARG A 44 6.01 -3.74 0.62
N VAL A 45 6.77 -3.20 1.58
CA VAL A 45 6.26 -2.92 2.93
C VAL A 45 5.09 -1.94 2.86
N ALA A 46 5.25 -0.84 2.12
CA ALA A 46 4.19 0.15 1.95
C ALA A 46 2.94 -0.46 1.30
N THR A 47 3.11 -1.31 0.28
CA THR A 47 1.99 -2.00 -0.38
C THR A 47 1.25 -2.93 0.59
N ASN A 48 1.97 -3.75 1.36
CA ASN A 48 1.36 -4.68 2.32
C ASN A 48 0.62 -3.93 3.44
N LEU A 49 1.23 -2.89 4.00
CA LEU A 49 0.58 -2.05 5.02
C LEU A 49 -0.64 -1.31 4.45
N GLY A 50 -0.55 -0.85 3.20
CA GLY A 50 -1.66 -0.22 2.50
C GLY A 50 -2.86 -1.13 2.37
N ASN A 51 -2.64 -2.42 2.06
CA ASN A 51 -3.71 -3.42 2.01
C ASN A 51 -4.37 -3.63 3.38
N LEU A 52 -3.58 -3.70 4.46
CA LEU A 52 -4.13 -3.83 5.82
C LEU A 52 -5.03 -2.66 6.19
N TYR A 53 -4.62 -1.42 5.88
CA TYR A 53 -5.45 -0.23 6.09
C TYR A 53 -6.68 -0.17 5.17
N ARG A 54 -6.55 -0.62 3.92
CA ARG A 54 -7.69 -0.66 2.97
C ARG A 54 -8.77 -1.61 3.45
N ASP A 55 -8.37 -2.77 3.95
CA ASP A 55 -9.27 -3.87 4.28
C ASP A 55 -9.64 -3.92 5.77
N GLY A 56 -9.04 -3.07 6.61
CA GLY A 56 -9.29 -3.02 8.06
C GLY A 56 -8.77 -4.25 8.81
N LEU A 57 -7.72 -4.89 8.30
CA LEU A 57 -7.19 -6.13 8.85
C LEU A 57 -6.16 -5.83 9.93
N GLY A 58 -6.52 -6.08 11.20
CA GLY A 58 -5.64 -5.84 12.34
C GLY A 58 -5.36 -4.36 12.65
N VAL A 59 -5.97 -3.45 11.88
CA VAL A 59 -5.92 -1.99 12.06
C VAL A 59 -7.28 -1.40 11.76
N LEU A 60 -7.56 -0.19 12.28
CA LEU A 60 -8.75 0.55 11.88
C LEU A 60 -8.67 0.87 10.39
N GLN A 61 -9.71 0.49 9.65
CA GLN A 61 -9.80 0.74 8.22
C GLN A 61 -9.62 2.23 7.91
N SER A 62 -8.78 2.55 6.92
CA SER A 62 -8.52 3.92 6.50
C SER A 62 -8.07 3.98 5.04
N THR A 63 -9.01 4.37 4.17
CA THR A 63 -8.74 4.61 2.74
C THR A 63 -7.70 5.70 2.54
N THR A 64 -7.71 6.76 3.35
CA THR A 64 -6.72 7.84 3.31
C THR A 64 -5.30 7.35 3.62
N LYS A 65 -5.11 6.48 4.63
CA LYS A 65 -3.79 5.93 4.94
C LYS A 65 -3.33 4.95 3.85
N ALA A 66 -4.23 4.06 3.40
CA ALA A 66 -3.96 3.13 2.31
C ALA A 66 -3.52 3.86 1.05
N PHE A 67 -4.25 4.91 0.66
CA PHE A 67 -3.94 5.78 -0.47
C PHE A 67 -2.52 6.34 -0.40
N LYS A 68 -2.14 6.93 0.73
CA LYS A 68 -0.79 7.50 0.92
C LYS A 68 0.30 6.44 0.77
N LEU A 69 0.08 5.24 1.30
CA LEU A 69 1.02 4.13 1.22
C LEU A 69 1.14 3.58 -0.21
N PHE A 70 0.03 3.43 -0.93
CA PHE A 70 0.07 3.00 -2.33
C PHE A 70 0.72 4.05 -3.23
N LYS A 71 0.38 5.34 -3.06
CA LYS A 71 1.02 6.43 -3.80
C LYS A 71 2.53 6.41 -3.60
N PHE A 72 2.96 6.28 -2.35
CA PHE A 72 4.38 6.17 -2.02
C PHE A 72 5.04 4.96 -2.71
N ALA A 73 4.41 3.78 -2.68
CA ALA A 73 4.95 2.59 -3.35
C ALA A 73 5.04 2.76 -4.88
N VAL A 74 4.08 3.44 -5.50
CA VAL A 74 4.12 3.80 -6.93
C VAL A 74 5.29 4.74 -7.25
N GLU A 75 5.54 5.76 -6.41
CA GLU A 75 6.68 6.67 -6.54
C GLU A 75 8.04 5.93 -6.43
N CYS A 76 8.06 4.78 -5.75
CA CYS A 76 9.21 3.88 -5.69
C CYS A 76 9.27 2.84 -6.83
N GLY A 77 8.34 2.88 -7.79
CA GLY A 77 8.32 2.00 -8.97
C GLY A 77 7.51 0.71 -8.81
N ASN A 78 6.75 0.55 -7.73
CA ASN A 78 5.92 -0.64 -7.52
C ASN A 78 4.63 -0.58 -8.36
N THR A 79 4.58 -1.41 -9.40
CA THR A 79 3.43 -1.48 -10.31
C THR A 79 2.22 -2.19 -9.70
N THR A 80 2.42 -3.08 -8.72
CA THR A 80 1.31 -3.74 -8.01
C THR A 80 0.52 -2.71 -7.19
N ALA A 81 1.22 -1.75 -6.59
CA ALA A 81 0.59 -0.65 -5.87
C ALA A 81 -0.25 0.27 -6.76
N MET A 82 0.00 0.33 -8.07
CA MET A 82 -0.79 1.16 -9.00
C MET A 82 -2.24 0.68 -9.08
N MET A 83 -2.45 -0.64 -9.11
CA MET A 83 -3.81 -1.21 -9.11
C MET A 83 -4.54 -0.86 -7.81
N ASN A 84 -3.88 -1.05 -6.67
CA ASN A 84 -4.47 -0.70 -5.36
C ASN A 84 -4.74 0.81 -5.22
N LEU A 85 -3.87 1.66 -5.77
CA LEU A 85 -4.07 3.11 -5.82
C LEU A 85 -5.29 3.48 -6.67
N ALA A 86 -5.45 2.85 -7.83
CA ALA A 86 -6.63 3.01 -8.68
C ALA A 86 -7.90 2.58 -7.95
N ASP A 87 -7.89 1.43 -7.26
CA ASP A 87 -9.03 0.94 -6.47
C ASP A 87 -9.41 1.91 -5.34
N CYS A 88 -8.43 2.53 -4.67
CA CYS A 88 -8.70 3.57 -3.68
C CYS A 88 -9.45 4.76 -4.30
N TYR A 89 -9.13 5.17 -5.53
CA TYR A 89 -9.84 6.25 -6.23
C TYR A 89 -11.26 5.84 -6.64
N PHE A 90 -11.43 4.66 -7.23
CA PHE A 90 -12.76 4.19 -7.67
C PHE A 90 -13.72 4.05 -6.48
N ASN A 91 -13.29 3.43 -5.37
CA ASN A 91 -14.12 3.25 -4.19
C ASN A 91 -14.42 4.58 -3.45
N ALA A 92 -13.49 5.55 -3.47
CA ALA A 92 -13.75 6.89 -2.95
C ALA A 92 -14.76 7.66 -3.81
N SER A 93 -14.72 7.49 -5.14
CA SER A 93 -15.64 8.14 -6.07
C SER A 93 -17.08 7.60 -6.01
N GLY A 94 -17.27 6.35 -5.57
CA GLY A 94 -18.61 5.77 -5.32
C GLY A 94 -19.24 6.17 -3.98
N THR A 95 -18.47 6.77 -3.06
CA THR A 95 -18.92 7.15 -1.71
C THR A 95 -19.02 8.65 -1.47
N GLY A 96 -18.80 9.48 -2.50
CA GLY A 96 -18.99 10.93 -2.43
C GLY A 96 -17.99 11.67 -1.54
N SER A 97 -16.87 11.04 -1.15
CA SER A 97 -15.80 11.71 -0.40
C SER A 97 -14.61 11.99 -1.31
N ILE A 98 -14.58 13.23 -1.80
CA ILE A 98 -13.48 13.86 -2.52
C ILE A 98 -12.17 13.77 -1.71
N VAL A 99 -11.22 12.94 -2.16
CA VAL A 99 -9.81 13.07 -1.72
C VAL A 99 -8.81 13.14 -2.88
N ALA A 100 -9.30 13.26 -4.10
CA ALA A 100 -8.53 13.84 -5.19
C ALA A 100 -9.49 14.50 -6.14
N SER A 101 -9.21 15.75 -6.50
CA SER A 101 -9.85 16.33 -7.66
C SER A 101 -9.50 15.45 -8.88
N LYS A 102 -10.38 15.44 -9.89
CA LYS A 102 -10.11 14.78 -11.17
C LYS A 102 -8.76 15.22 -11.76
N GLU A 103 -8.29 16.42 -11.44
CA GLU A 103 -6.99 16.94 -11.89
C GLU A 103 -5.79 16.13 -11.35
N ASP A 104 -5.76 15.74 -10.06
CA ASP A 104 -4.65 14.98 -9.45
C ASP A 104 -4.47 13.58 -10.07
N ILE A 105 -5.58 12.98 -10.53
CA ILE A 105 -5.61 11.70 -11.26
C ILE A 105 -4.97 11.85 -12.65
N THR A 106 -5.11 13.03 -13.27
CA THR A 106 -4.71 13.24 -14.67
C THR A 106 -3.30 13.76 -14.89
N GLU A 107 -2.58 14.28 -13.91
CA GLU A 107 -1.20 14.78 -14.14
C GLU A 107 -0.11 13.78 -13.71
N GLY A 108 -0.27 13.07 -12.59
CA GLY A 108 0.72 12.08 -12.13
C GLY A 108 0.56 10.68 -12.72
N ILE A 109 -0.68 10.30 -13.06
CA ILE A 109 -1.05 8.91 -13.40
C ILE A 109 -1.36 8.73 -14.91
N LYS A 110 -1.55 9.83 -15.66
CA LYS A 110 -1.89 9.81 -17.10
C LYS A 110 -0.95 8.96 -17.97
N PRO A 111 0.38 9.00 -17.83
CA PRO A 111 1.23 8.20 -18.71
C PRO A 111 1.12 6.70 -18.41
N ILE A 112 0.91 6.33 -17.14
CA ILE A 112 1.05 4.95 -16.67
C ILE A 112 -0.28 4.19 -16.76
N ILE A 113 -1.41 4.80 -16.37
CA ILE A 113 -2.72 4.14 -16.47
C ILE A 113 -3.28 4.20 -17.90
N ARG A 114 -2.93 5.22 -18.71
CA ARG A 114 -3.39 5.29 -20.11
C ARG A 114 -2.90 4.08 -20.90
N ASP A 115 -1.64 3.68 -20.75
CA ASP A 115 -1.12 2.50 -21.43
C ASP A 115 -1.78 1.21 -20.92
N TYR A 116 -2.02 1.09 -19.61
CA TYR A 116 -2.66 -0.10 -19.02
C TYR A 116 -4.15 -0.25 -19.41
N ILE A 117 -4.88 0.87 -19.57
CA ILE A 117 -6.30 0.86 -19.99
C ILE A 117 -6.45 0.71 -21.51
N THR A 118 -5.51 1.21 -22.34
CA THR A 118 -5.64 1.19 -23.81
C THR A 118 -5.04 -0.06 -24.49
N THR A 119 -4.34 -0.92 -23.75
CA THR A 119 -3.74 -2.17 -24.28
C THR A 119 -4.55 -3.44 -23.99
N LYS A 120 -5.81 -3.32 -23.54
CA LYS A 120 -6.77 -4.43 -23.46
C LYS A 120 -7.99 -4.21 -24.33
#